data_AF-A0A1M4XUF1-F1
#
_entry.id   AF-A0A1M4XUF1-F1
#
_cell.length_a   1.000
_cell.length_b   1.000
_cell.length_c   1.000
_cell.angle_alpha   90.00
_cell.angle_beta   90.00
_cell.angle_gamma   90.00
#
_symmetry.space_group_name_H-M   'P 1'
#
loop_
_entity.id
_entity.type
_entity.pdbx_description
1 polymer ?
#
loop_
_entity_poly.entity_id
_entity_poly.type
_entity_poly.pdbx_seq_one_letter_code
_entity_poly.pdbx_strand_id
1 'polypeptide(L)'
;MPFSTRWFLVYYIILGLLLTLSGSYLVIKNDTIKYWLNKAADTEKPPVLLIRILKYITLFTLPGLVLAFFPFSWIELVFCFWSLLLLYIAGAELVRWEQSRLLIKRSQQSLSEIIRKSGAIMLSVGFAIFLLAYLVVKRTIE
;
A
#
# COMPACT_ATOMS: atom_id res chain seq x y z
N MET A 1 1.27 19.64 -19.32
CA MET A 1 1.02 19.04 -17.98
C MET A 1 1.45 19.99 -16.89
N PRO A 2 0.53 20.43 -16.02
CA PRO A 2 0.83 21.01 -14.71
C PRO A 2 1.75 20.11 -13.87
N PHE A 3 2.49 20.70 -12.93
CA PHE A 3 3.40 19.97 -12.03
C PHE A 3 2.68 18.87 -11.24
N SER A 4 1.50 19.17 -10.70
CA SER A 4 0.66 18.21 -9.97
C SER A 4 0.27 17.00 -10.80
N THR A 5 -0.13 17.18 -12.06
CA THR A 5 -0.45 16.07 -12.98
C THR A 5 0.76 15.15 -13.17
N ARG A 6 1.97 15.71 -13.31
CA ARG A 6 3.21 14.93 -13.39
C ARG A 6 3.50 14.20 -12.08
N TRP A 7 3.29 14.86 -10.95
CA TRP A 7 3.44 14.26 -9.62
C TRP A 7 2.51 13.06 -9.44
N PHE A 8 1.23 13.21 -9.75
CA PHE A 8 0.25 12.12 -9.65
C PHE A 8 0.55 10.98 -10.61
N LEU A 9 0.99 11.28 -11.82
CA LEU A 9 1.42 10.24 -12.76
C LEU A 9 2.59 9.43 -12.21
N VAL A 10 3.64 10.10 -11.71
CA VAL A 10 4.77 9.43 -11.06
C VAL A 10 4.32 8.66 -9.83
N TYR A 11 3.45 9.25 -9.01
CA TYR A 11 2.94 8.60 -7.81
C TYR A 11 2.16 7.32 -8.14
N TYR A 12 1.24 7.37 -9.12
CA TYR A 12 0.48 6.21 -9.55
C TYR A 12 1.37 5.12 -10.15
N ILE A 13 2.37 5.47 -10.97
CA ILE A 13 3.29 4.49 -11.53
C ILE A 13 4.10 3.82 -10.42
N ILE A 14 4.69 4.58 -9.51
CA ILE A 14 5.51 4.04 -8.42
C ILE A 14 4.67 3.17 -7.49
N LEU A 15 3.50 3.66 -7.07
CA LEU A 15 2.63 2.94 -6.15
C LEU A 15 2.01 1.71 -6.81
N GLY A 16 1.59 1.81 -8.07
CA GLY A 16 1.12 0.69 -8.87
C GLY A 16 2.17 -0.40 -8.99
N LEU A 17 3.40 -0.04 -9.37
CA LEU A 17 4.53 -0.97 -9.41
C LEU A 17 4.81 -1.59 -8.04
N LEU A 18 4.84 -0.79 -6.98
CA LEU A 18 5.10 -1.28 -5.64
C LEU A 18 4.05 -2.30 -5.21
N LEU A 19 2.76 -2.02 -5.40
CA LEU A 19 1.67 -2.93 -5.05
C LEU A 19 1.63 -4.18 -5.93
N THR A 20 1.89 -4.05 -7.24
CA THR A 20 1.92 -5.18 -8.14
C THR A 20 3.12 -6.09 -7.84
N LEU A 21 4.33 -5.55 -7.71
CA LEU A 21 5.53 -6.34 -7.41
C LEU A 21 5.46 -6.99 -6.03
N SER A 22 5.07 -6.22 -5.01
CA SER A 22 4.93 -6.76 -3.65
C SER A 22 3.77 -7.76 -3.56
N GLY A 23 2.64 -7.50 -4.22
CA GLY A 23 1.51 -8.43 -4.28
C GLY A 23 1.85 -9.74 -4.99
N SER A 24 2.52 -9.68 -6.15
CA SER A 24 3.07 -10.86 -6.83
C SER A 24 4.03 -11.63 -5.92
N TYR A 25 4.92 -10.92 -5.23
CA TYR A 25 5.85 -11.54 -4.29
C TYR A 25 5.11 -12.26 -3.14
N LEU A 26 4.08 -11.64 -2.56
CA LEU A 26 3.25 -12.26 -1.52
C LEU A 26 2.51 -13.52 -2.01
N VAL A 27 2.03 -13.51 -3.25
CA VAL A 27 1.33 -14.67 -3.86
C VAL A 27 2.30 -15.81 -4.16
N ILE A 28 3.46 -15.52 -4.73
CA ILE A 28 4.44 -16.53 -5.18
C ILE A 28 5.29 -17.06 -4.03
N LYS A 29 5.68 -16.20 -3.08
CA LYS A 29 6.57 -16.52 -1.96
C LYS A 29 5.84 -16.48 -0.62
N ASN A 30 4.58 -16.90 -0.60
CA ASN A 30 3.72 -16.93 0.59
C ASN A 30 4.37 -17.66 1.79
N ASP A 31 5.06 -18.77 1.57
CA ASP A 31 5.70 -19.57 2.64
C ASP A 31 6.89 -18.85 3.25
N THR A 32 7.69 -18.14 2.45
CA THR A 32 8.80 -17.31 2.93
C THR A 32 8.29 -16.15 3.78
N ILE A 33 7.20 -15.51 3.34
CA ILE A 33 6.56 -14.43 4.09
C ILE A 33 5.93 -14.96 5.37
N LYS A 34 5.27 -16.12 5.33
CA LYS A 34 4.70 -16.79 6.50
C LYS A 34 5.79 -17.04 7.55
N TYR A 35 6.93 -17.59 7.13
CA TYR A 35 8.07 -17.79 8.02
C TYR A 35 8.57 -16.47 8.62
N TRP A 36 8.75 -15.44 7.79
CA TRP A 36 9.18 -14.12 8.24
C TRP A 36 8.20 -13.50 9.24
N LEU A 37 6.90 -13.60 8.98
CA LEU A 37 5.85 -13.03 9.82
C LEU A 37 5.73 -13.76 11.16
N ASN A 38 5.87 -15.09 11.17
CA ASN A 38 5.93 -15.86 12.41
C ASN A 38 7.16 -15.48 13.24
N LYS A 39 8.34 -15.38 12.61
CA LYS A 39 9.56 -14.94 13.27
C LYS A 39 9.43 -13.52 13.84
N ALA A 40 8.80 -12.61 13.10
CA ALA A 40 8.50 -11.27 13.59
C ALA A 40 7.52 -11.32 14.78
N ALA A 41 6.50 -12.17 14.73
CA ALA A 41 5.52 -12.33 15.81
C ALA A 41 6.15 -12.90 17.11
N ASP A 42 7.30 -13.55 17.05
CA ASP A 42 8.06 -13.95 18.24
C ASP A 42 8.73 -12.77 18.96
N THR A 43 8.90 -11.64 18.27
CA THR A 43 9.45 -10.43 18.86
C THR A 43 8.34 -9.52 19.41
N GLU A 44 8.56 -8.92 20.57
CA GLU A 44 7.61 -7.97 21.17
C GLU A 44 7.49 -6.65 20.41
N LYS A 45 8.54 -6.28 19.66
CA LYS A 45 8.57 -5.03 18.90
C LYS A 45 8.11 -5.26 17.46
N PRO A 46 7.35 -4.33 16.87
CA PRO A 46 6.98 -4.39 15.46
C PRO A 46 8.21 -4.36 14.56
N PRO A 47 8.17 -5.03 13.39
CA PRO A 47 9.28 -5.06 12.45
C PRO A 47 9.54 -3.66 11.89
N VAL A 48 10.79 -3.18 12.06
CA VAL A 48 11.24 -1.85 11.61
C VAL A 48 11.01 -1.63 10.12
N LEU A 49 11.07 -2.69 9.31
CA LEU A 49 10.81 -2.64 7.88
C LEU A 49 9.39 -2.14 7.56
N LEU A 50 8.36 -2.64 8.27
CA LEU A 50 6.97 -2.23 8.04
C LEU A 50 6.75 -0.77 8.45
N ILE A 51 7.33 -0.35 9.58
CA ILE A 51 7.30 1.04 10.04
C ILE A 51 7.93 1.95 8.99
N ARG A 52 9.08 1.55 8.43
CA ARG A 52 9.79 2.32 7.42
C ARG A 52 8.99 2.44 6.13
N ILE A 53 8.39 1.36 5.65
CA ILE A 53 7.49 1.36 4.48
C ILE A 53 6.33 2.33 4.72
N LEU A 54 5.65 2.23 5.87
CA LEU A 54 4.54 3.10 6.21
C LEU A 54 4.96 4.57 6.24
N LYS A 55 6.10 4.88 6.87
CA LYS A 55 6.65 6.24 6.93
C LYS A 55 6.88 6.82 5.53
N TYR A 56 7.51 6.07 4.63
CA TYR A 56 7.80 6.57 3.28
C TYR A 56 6.54 6.72 2.43
N ILE A 57 5.59 5.79 2.50
CA ILE A 57 4.33 5.93 1.76
C ILE A 57 3.56 7.15 2.30
N THR A 58 3.48 7.36 3.61
CA THR A 58 2.85 8.56 4.19
C THR A 58 3.52 9.86 3.72
N LEU A 59 4.86 9.89 3.70
CA LEU A 59 5.59 11.05 3.18
C LEU A 59 5.34 11.31 1.69
N PHE A 60 4.98 10.29 0.93
CA PHE A 60 4.63 10.43 -0.49
C PHE A 60 3.16 10.84 -0.70
N THR A 61 2.25 10.34 0.14
CA THR A 61 0.82 10.64 0.08
C THR A 61 0.48 12.07 0.53
N LEU A 62 1.14 12.58 1.57
CA LEU A 62 0.84 13.90 2.15
C LEU A 62 1.02 15.07 1.16
N PRO A 63 2.13 15.18 0.41
CA PRO A 63 2.26 16.19 -0.65
C PRO A 63 1.19 16.02 -1.73
N GLY A 64 0.82 14.78 -2.05
CA GLY A 64 -0.26 14.47 -2.98
C GLY A 64 -1.58 15.12 -2.58
N LEU A 65 -1.93 15.07 -1.28
CA LEU A 65 -3.17 15.68 -0.79
C LEU A 65 -3.22 17.20 -1.07
N VAL A 66 -2.10 17.92 -0.86
CA VAL A 66 -2.02 19.36 -1.15
C VAL A 66 -2.06 19.62 -2.66
N LEU A 67 -1.33 18.81 -3.44
CA LEU A 67 -1.27 18.95 -4.90
C LEU A 67 -2.59 18.61 -5.59
N ALA A 68 -3.48 17.83 -4.96
CA ALA A 68 -4.82 17.53 -5.47
C ALA A 68 -5.70 18.78 -5.64
N PHE A 69 -5.36 19.89 -4.98
CA PHE A 69 -6.08 21.16 -5.07
C PHE A 69 -5.60 22.06 -6.22
N PHE A 70 -4.46 21.75 -6.87
CA PHE A 70 -3.81 22.66 -7.83
C PHE A 70 -3.27 21.95 -9.09
N PRO A 71 -4.01 21.86 -10.20
CA PRO A 71 -5.42 22.24 -10.33
C PRO A 71 -6.30 21.24 -9.60
N PHE A 72 -7.45 21.71 -9.14
CA PHE A 72 -8.35 20.90 -8.35
C PHE A 72 -8.84 19.68 -9.13
N SER A 73 -8.74 18.50 -8.50
CA SER A 73 -9.26 17.27 -9.08
C SER A 73 -9.81 16.33 -8.01
N TRP A 74 -11.12 16.05 -8.13
CA TRP A 74 -11.84 15.18 -7.20
C TRP A 74 -11.29 13.76 -7.15
N ILE A 75 -10.83 13.23 -8.29
CA ILE A 75 -10.32 11.85 -8.38
C ILE A 75 -9.07 11.70 -7.52
N GLU A 76 -8.10 12.60 -7.72
CA GLU A 76 -6.83 12.68 -6.99
C GLU A 76 -7.07 12.92 -5.49
N LEU A 77 -8.05 13.77 -5.14
CA LEU A 77 -8.41 14.05 -3.75
C LEU A 77 -8.99 12.81 -3.06
N VAL A 78 -9.97 12.15 -3.67
CA VAL A 78 -10.57 10.90 -3.16
C VAL A 78 -9.50 9.81 -3.03
N PHE A 79 -8.62 9.71 -4.03
CA PHE A 79 -7.50 8.77 -4.02
C PHE A 79 -6.54 9.05 -2.85
N CYS A 80 -6.16 10.30 -2.61
CA CYS A 80 -5.31 10.67 -1.49
C CYS A 80 -5.98 10.35 -0.15
N PHE A 81 -7.27 10.65 0.00
CA PHE A 81 -8.01 10.35 1.21
C PHE A 81 -8.11 8.83 1.47
N TRP A 82 -8.42 8.05 0.43
CA TRP A 82 -8.45 6.60 0.50
C TRP A 82 -7.06 6.01 0.86
N SER A 83 -6.00 6.55 0.27
CA SER A 83 -4.62 6.14 0.58
C SER A 83 -4.25 6.45 2.03
N LEU A 84 -4.63 7.62 2.54
CA LEU A 84 -4.42 7.98 3.95
C LEU A 84 -5.22 7.08 4.90
N LEU A 85 -6.45 6.70 4.54
CA LEU A 85 -7.26 5.76 5.32
C LEU A 85 -6.57 4.39 5.42
N LEU A 86 -6.05 3.87 4.31
CA LEU A 86 -5.29 2.60 4.33
C LEU A 86 -4.02 2.71 5.16
N LEU A 87 -3.29 3.81 5.05
CA LEU A 87 -2.10 4.07 5.87
C LEU A 87 -2.44 4.15 7.35
N TYR A 88 -3.57 4.78 7.69
CA TYR A 88 -4.07 4.83 9.06
C TYR A 88 -4.36 3.43 9.60
N ILE A 89 -5.10 2.60 8.84
CA ILE A 89 -5.41 1.23 9.24
C ILE A 89 -4.12 0.41 9.43
N ALA A 90 -3.19 0.46 8.48
CA ALA A 90 -1.92 -0.24 8.56
C ALA A 90 -1.04 0.24 9.73
N GLY A 91 -1.05 1.55 10.01
CA GLY A 91 -0.38 2.14 11.16
C GLY A 91 -1.01 1.71 12.48
N ALA A 92 -2.34 1.68 12.56
CA ALA A 92 -3.06 1.23 13.76
C ALA A 92 -2.73 -0.23 14.11
N GLU A 93 -2.66 -1.11 13.11
CA GLU A 93 -2.22 -2.51 13.30
C GLU A 93 -0.77 -2.59 13.82
N LEU A 94 0.14 -1.75 13.31
CA LEU A 94 1.53 -1.70 13.80
C LEU A 94 1.64 -1.16 15.23
N VAL A 95 0.79 -0.19 15.61
CA VAL A 95 0.73 0.32 16.98
C VAL A 95 0.17 -0.75 17.92
N ARG A 96 -0.81 -1.53 17.46
CA ARG A 96 -1.43 -2.63 18.20
C ARG A 96 -0.70 -3.96 17.99
N TRP A 97 0.62 -3.92 17.79
CA TRP A 97 1.44 -5.09 17.45
C TRP A 97 1.27 -6.27 18.41
N GLU A 98 1.09 -6.01 19.70
CA GLU A 98 0.83 -7.05 20.71
C GLU A 98 -0.43 -7.88 20.40
N GLN A 99 -1.47 -7.24 19.87
CA GLN A 99 -2.69 -7.93 19.45
C GLN A 99 -2.47 -8.62 18.11
N SER A 100 -1.83 -7.94 17.16
CA SER A 100 -1.57 -8.49 15.82
C SER A 100 -0.65 -9.72 15.88
N ARG A 101 0.35 -9.76 16.76
CA ARG A 101 1.20 -10.95 16.95
C ARG A 101 0.44 -12.16 17.49
N LEU A 102 -0.52 -11.96 18.40
CA LEU A 102 -1.36 -13.04 18.91
C LEU A 102 -2.26 -13.59 17.80
N LEU A 103 -2.81 -12.71 16.97
CA LEU A 103 -3.62 -13.11 15.80
C LEU A 103 -2.78 -13.88 14.78
N ILE A 104 -1.54 -13.45 14.50
CA ILE A 104 -0.62 -14.16 13.60
C ILE A 104 -0.33 -15.56 14.13
N LYS A 105 -0.02 -15.70 15.42
CA LYS A 105 0.25 -17.01 16.06
C LYS A 105 -0.98 -17.92 16.07
N ARG A 106 -2.17 -17.37 16.31
CA ARG A 106 -3.43 -18.14 16.33
C ARG A 106 -3.87 -18.61 14.95
N SER A 107 -3.57 -17.83 13.91
CA SER A 107 -3.98 -18.11 12.53
C SER A 107 -2.96 -18.91 11.72
N GLN A 108 -1.98 -19.55 12.35
CA GLN A 108 -0.83 -20.17 11.68
C GLN A 108 -1.18 -21.16 10.54
N GLN A 109 -2.33 -21.84 10.63
CA GLN A 109 -2.82 -22.73 9.57
C GLN A 109 -3.41 -21.95 8.38
N SER A 110 -4.21 -20.92 8.62
CA SER A 110 -4.84 -20.08 7.57
C SER A 110 -3.95 -18.92 7.09
N LEU A 111 -2.82 -18.68 7.73
CA LEU A 111 -1.95 -17.53 7.47
C LEU A 111 -1.44 -17.49 6.03
N SER A 112 -1.13 -18.64 5.43
CA SER A 112 -0.68 -18.69 4.03
C SER A 112 -1.79 -18.27 3.07
N GLU A 113 -3.04 -18.66 3.35
CA GLU A 113 -4.19 -18.27 2.54
C GLU A 113 -4.51 -16.77 2.71
N ILE A 114 -4.40 -16.25 3.93
CA ILE A 114 -4.56 -14.81 4.22
C ILE A 114 -3.50 -14.02 3.46
N ILE A 115 -2.21 -14.40 3.54
CA ILE A 115 -1.12 -13.74 2.82
C ILE A 115 -1.36 -13.76 1.31
N ARG A 116 -1.79 -14.90 0.75
CA ARG A 116 -2.08 -15.01 -0.68
C ARG A 116 -3.26 -14.13 -1.09
N LYS A 117 -4.34 -14.09 -0.28
CA LYS A 117 -5.50 -13.22 -0.50
C LYS A 117 -5.09 -11.74 -0.44
N SER A 118 -4.30 -11.35 0.56
CA SER A 118 -3.75 -9.99 0.66
C SER A 118 -2.88 -9.63 -0.55
N GLY A 119 -2.01 -10.54 -1.00
CA GLY A 119 -1.21 -10.35 -2.20
C GLY A 119 -2.06 -10.17 -3.47
N ALA A 120 -3.13 -10.95 -3.61
CA ALA A 120 -4.08 -10.79 -4.72
C ALA A 120 -4.84 -9.46 -4.66
N ILE A 121 -5.24 -9.00 -3.46
CA ILE A 121 -5.86 -7.68 -3.27
C ILE A 121 -4.88 -6.58 -3.66
N MET A 122 -3.61 -6.66 -3.22
CA MET A 122 -2.57 -5.69 -3.58
C MET A 122 -2.34 -5.64 -5.09
N LEU A 123 -2.35 -6.80 -5.77
CA LEU A 123 -2.28 -6.86 -7.23
C LEU A 123 -3.45 -6.13 -7.90
N SER A 124 -4.68 -6.46 -7.50
CA SER A 124 -5.89 -5.84 -8.04
C SER A 124 -5.91 -4.32 -7.83
N VAL A 125 -5.52 -3.87 -6.64
CA VAL A 125 -5.37 -2.43 -6.36
C VAL A 125 -4.27 -1.82 -7.22
N GLY A 126 -3.11 -2.48 -7.36
CA GLY A 126 -2.03 -2.00 -8.22
C GLY A 126 -2.47 -1.80 -9.68
N PHE A 127 -3.24 -2.74 -10.22
CA PHE A 127 -3.85 -2.59 -11.56
C PHE A 127 -4.84 -1.43 -11.63
N ALA A 128 -5.71 -1.26 -10.63
CA ALA A 128 -6.62 -0.11 -10.58
C ALA A 128 -5.86 1.23 -10.56
N ILE A 129 -4.72 1.29 -9.86
CA ILE A 129 -3.87 2.49 -9.84
C ILE A 129 -3.20 2.72 -11.20
N PHE A 130 -2.79 1.68 -11.92
CA PHE A 130 -2.32 1.85 -13.31
C PHE A 130 -3.41 2.38 -14.25
N LEU A 131 -4.68 2.00 -14.04
CA LEU A 131 -5.79 2.60 -14.77
C LEU A 131 -5.95 4.09 -14.44
N LEU A 132 -5.74 4.50 -13.19
CA LEU A 132 -5.70 5.92 -12.82
C LEU A 132 -4.54 6.65 -13.50
N ALA A 133 -3.35 6.04 -13.58
CA ALA A 133 -2.22 6.59 -14.33
C ALA A 133 -2.57 6.77 -15.82
N TYR A 134 -3.22 5.78 -16.42
CA TYR A 134 -3.69 5.85 -17.80
C TYR A 134 -4.72 6.99 -18.00
N LEU A 135 -5.67 7.15 -17.07
CA LEU A 135 -6.64 8.26 -17.13
C LEU A 135 -5.97 9.63 -17.05
N VAL A 136 -4.93 9.78 -16.22
CA VAL A 136 -4.14 11.02 -16.15
C VAL A 136 -3.44 11.32 -17.48
N VAL A 137 -2.84 10.31 -18.11
CA VAL A 137 -2.22 10.45 -19.44
C VAL A 137 -3.25 10.83 -20.48
N LYS A 138 -4.38 10.10 -20.54
CA LYS A 138 -5.45 10.33 -21.50
C LYS A 138 -6.00 11.76 -21.41
N ARG A 139 -6.33 12.22 -20.20
CA ARG A 139 -6.82 13.59 -19.93
C ARG A 139 -5.83 14.69 -20.31
N THR A 140 -4.56 14.35 -20.49
CA THR A 140 -3.55 15.32 -20.90
C THR A 140 -3.36 15.38 -22.42
N ILE A 141 -3.60 14.26 -23.11
CA ILE A 141 -3.45 14.17 -24.57
C ILE A 141 -4.67 14.79 -25.27
N GLU A 142 -5.86 14.64 -24.67
CA GLU A 142 -7.11 15.34 -25.05
C GLU A 142 -7.11 16.79 -24.56
#